data_AF-A0A1E4SJS6-F1
#
_entry.id   AF-A0A1E4SJS6-F1
#
_cell.length_a   1.000
_cell.length_b   1.000
_cell.length_c   1.000
_cell.angle_alpha   90.00
_cell.angle_beta   90.00
_cell.angle_gamma   90.00
#
_symmetry.space_group_name_H-M   'P 1'
#
loop_
_entity.id
_entity.type
_entity.pdbx_description
1 polymer ?
#
loop_
_entity_poly.entity_id
_entity_poly.type
_entity_poly.pdbx_seq_one_letter_code
_entity_poly.pdbx_strand_id
1 'polypeptide(L)'
;MSKDIRSMLRTGLQTASKVTKPTSTSTKVNSIEVKNHKGLNVIVPTHPQTTDFSKRWAIDGTHLISNLPPKSYFENRKSFKIAAFDLDGTLVNTKFGLSFARGPNDWKWWSPSSREKSSVTTEIKTLLKEDYLLVIFTNQGGVIADKSKKSYINFVQRVNAIVEDLKKKLDDDSIDVLVYASPKRPASGKSSPKELHERMRKPSTGMWNEMEKFLNTFGSVDKALSFFVGDAAGRPGDHLDSDLMFARELEIEFKVPEGIFQHEESNKS
;
A
#
# COMPACT_ATOMS: atom_id res chain seq x y z
N MET A 1 49.19 -33.33 52.10
CA MET A 1 48.47 -34.57 52.45
C MET A 1 47.33 -34.76 51.45
N SER A 2 47.29 -35.94 50.80
CA SER A 2 46.21 -36.58 49.99
C SER A 2 45.39 -35.70 49.03
N LYS A 3 45.46 -35.77 47.69
CA LYS A 3 45.27 -36.91 46.75
C LYS A 3 44.27 -37.95 47.25
N ASP A 4 43.11 -38.03 46.60
CA ASP A 4 42.50 -39.32 46.34
C ASP A 4 41.74 -39.40 45.02
N ILE A 5 42.01 -40.50 44.33
CA ILE A 5 41.56 -40.94 43.02
C ILE A 5 40.98 -42.35 43.26
N ARG A 6 39.76 -42.59 42.75
CA ARG A 6 39.03 -43.87 42.50
C ARG A 6 37.83 -44.18 43.40
N SER A 7 36.63 -44.27 42.79
CA SER A 7 36.04 -45.55 42.34
C SER A 7 34.83 -45.22 41.43
N MET A 8 34.85 -45.58 40.16
CA MET A 8 34.30 -46.80 39.54
C MET A 8 32.77 -46.97 39.60
N LEU A 9 32.15 -46.68 38.44
CA LEU A 9 31.10 -47.45 37.76
C LEU A 9 29.89 -47.94 38.58
N ARG A 10 28.72 -47.33 38.34
CA ARG A 10 27.47 -48.06 38.05
C ARG A 10 26.60 -47.29 37.05
N THR A 11 26.17 -48.04 36.05
CA THR A 11 25.37 -47.73 34.88
C THR A 11 23.89 -47.45 35.18
N GLY A 12 23.29 -46.55 34.40
CA GLY A 12 21.91 -46.66 33.93
C GLY A 12 20.84 -45.88 34.72
N LEU A 13 20.42 -44.73 34.18
CA LEU A 13 19.05 -44.53 33.70
C LEU A 13 18.97 -43.21 32.90
N GLN A 14 18.52 -43.33 31.66
CA GLN A 14 18.16 -42.20 30.80
C GLN A 14 17.05 -41.38 31.46
N THR A 15 17.21 -40.06 31.52
CA THR A 15 16.07 -39.14 31.68
C THR A 15 16.09 -38.09 30.58
N ALA A 16 14.90 -37.90 30.03
CA ALA A 16 14.61 -37.34 28.73
C ALA A 16 15.02 -35.86 28.55
N SER A 17 15.54 -35.56 27.37
CA SER A 17 15.69 -34.20 26.85
C SER A 17 14.34 -33.48 26.85
N LYS A 18 14.23 -32.39 27.62
CA LYS A 18 13.14 -31.42 27.47
C LYS A 18 13.30 -30.73 26.12
N VAL A 19 12.53 -31.18 25.14
CA VAL A 19 12.29 -30.49 23.88
C VAL A 19 11.51 -29.21 24.19
N THR A 20 12.18 -28.06 24.12
CA THR A 20 11.55 -26.74 24.22
C THR A 20 10.70 -26.53 22.97
N LYS A 21 9.37 -26.54 23.11
CA LYS A 21 8.44 -26.19 22.02
C LYS A 21 8.75 -24.77 21.53
N PRO A 22 8.84 -24.52 20.21
CA PRO A 22 8.95 -23.16 19.70
C PRO A 22 7.67 -22.40 20.08
N THR A 23 7.83 -21.33 20.83
CA THR A 23 6.72 -20.46 21.24
C THR A 23 6.35 -19.59 20.04
N SER A 24 5.39 -20.06 19.24
CA SER A 24 4.80 -19.25 18.18
C SER A 24 4.03 -18.08 18.81
N THR A 25 4.66 -16.92 18.88
CA THR A 25 3.94 -15.66 19.13
C THR A 25 3.18 -15.31 17.85
N SER A 26 2.05 -15.97 17.62
CA SER A 26 1.16 -15.61 16.52
C SER A 26 0.55 -14.24 16.86
N THR A 27 1.09 -13.19 16.26
CA THR A 27 0.33 -11.97 16.07
C THR A 27 -0.87 -12.39 15.22
N LYS A 28 -2.10 -12.34 15.77
CA LYS A 28 -3.31 -12.73 15.03
C LYS A 28 -3.37 -11.87 13.76
N VAL A 29 -3.00 -12.45 12.62
CA VAL A 29 -3.23 -11.85 11.32
C VAL A 29 -4.74 -11.98 11.08
N ASN A 30 -5.40 -10.85 10.94
CA ASN A 30 -6.81 -10.78 10.56
C ASN A 30 -6.89 -11.15 9.07
N SER A 31 -6.89 -12.45 8.77
CA SER A 31 -6.90 -12.98 7.41
C SER A 31 -7.84 -14.18 7.29
N ILE A 32 -8.40 -14.37 6.11
CA ILE A 32 -9.29 -15.49 5.76
C ILE A 32 -8.72 -16.28 4.58
N GLU A 33 -8.93 -17.59 4.60
CA GLU A 33 -8.67 -18.44 3.45
C GLU A 33 -9.86 -18.37 2.49
N VAL A 34 -9.59 -18.06 1.23
CA VAL A 34 -10.57 -17.95 0.15
C VAL A 34 -10.02 -18.60 -1.11
N LYS A 35 -10.91 -19.14 -1.95
CA LYS A 35 -10.52 -19.61 -3.28
C LYS A 35 -10.37 -18.43 -4.22
N ASN A 36 -9.27 -18.39 -4.99
CA ASN A 36 -9.07 -17.42 -6.05
C ASN A 36 -9.88 -17.76 -7.31
N HIS A 37 -9.83 -16.90 -8.34
CA HIS A 37 -10.53 -17.12 -9.60
C HIS A 37 -10.12 -18.41 -10.35
N LYS A 38 -8.96 -18.99 -10.01
CA LYS A 38 -8.47 -20.29 -10.53
C LYS A 38 -8.78 -21.47 -9.60
N GLY A 39 -9.53 -21.26 -8.51
CA GLY A 39 -9.91 -22.29 -7.55
C GLY A 39 -8.84 -22.66 -6.52
N LEU A 40 -7.71 -21.94 -6.47
CA LEU A 40 -6.63 -22.17 -5.49
C LEU A 40 -6.91 -21.43 -4.18
N ASN A 41 -6.56 -22.05 -3.05
CA ASN A 41 -6.69 -21.40 -1.75
C ASN A 41 -5.64 -20.29 -1.59
N VAL A 42 -6.10 -19.11 -1.17
CA VAL A 42 -5.28 -17.93 -0.94
C VAL A 42 -5.73 -17.28 0.36
N ILE A 43 -4.77 -16.82 1.16
CA ILE A 43 -5.04 -16.12 2.42
C ILE A 43 -5.10 -14.62 2.14
N VAL A 44 -6.27 -13.98 2.28
CA VAL A 44 -6.41 -12.52 2.11
C VAL A 44 -6.68 -11.84 3.44
N PRO A 45 -6.20 -10.60 3.66
CA PRO A 45 -6.57 -9.83 4.85
C PRO A 45 -8.08 -9.61 4.93
N THR A 46 -8.62 -9.57 6.15
CA THR A 46 -10.02 -9.20 6.37
C THR A 46 -10.15 -7.68 6.41
N HIS A 47 -10.89 -7.11 5.46
CA HIS A 47 -11.23 -5.69 5.43
C HIS A 47 -12.70 -5.47 5.83
N PRO A 48 -13.02 -4.32 6.46
CA PRO A 48 -14.41 -3.93 6.70
C PRO A 48 -15.23 -3.92 5.40
N GLN A 49 -16.38 -4.59 5.40
CA GLN A 49 -17.27 -4.67 4.24
C GLN A 49 -18.28 -3.52 4.24
N THR A 50 -17.79 -2.30 4.01
CA THR A 50 -18.60 -1.07 3.97
C THR A 50 -18.23 -0.23 2.76
N THR A 51 -19.19 0.47 2.16
CA THR A 51 -18.94 1.40 1.04
C THR A 51 -18.30 2.72 1.50
N ASP A 52 -18.37 3.04 2.80
CA ASP A 52 -17.78 4.26 3.36
C ASP A 52 -16.24 4.16 3.38
N PHE A 53 -15.58 4.85 2.44
CA PHE A 53 -14.12 4.90 2.31
C PHE A 53 -13.42 5.20 3.64
N SER A 54 -13.96 6.11 4.47
CA SER A 54 -13.32 6.53 5.72
C SER A 54 -13.30 5.44 6.80
N LYS A 55 -14.15 4.41 6.68
CA LYS A 55 -14.33 3.33 7.66
C LYS A 55 -13.66 2.02 7.26
N ARG A 56 -12.99 1.96 6.10
CA ARG A 56 -12.41 0.75 5.50
C ARG A 56 -10.95 0.47 5.85
N TRP A 57 -10.31 1.34 6.64
CA TRP A 57 -8.87 1.24 6.94
C TRP A 57 -8.51 0.02 7.80
N ALA A 58 -7.55 -0.77 7.30
CA ALA A 58 -6.99 -1.93 7.95
C ALA A 58 -5.47 -1.81 8.12
N ILE A 59 -4.94 -2.54 9.09
CA ILE A 59 -3.50 -2.65 9.36
C ILE A 59 -3.15 -4.14 9.36
N ASP A 60 -2.12 -4.52 8.60
CA ASP A 60 -1.49 -5.83 8.68
C ASP A 60 -0.11 -5.72 9.36
N GLY A 61 -0.01 -6.34 10.54
CA GLY A 61 1.15 -6.25 11.42
C GLY A 61 1.52 -4.80 11.73
N THR A 62 2.78 -4.43 11.47
CA THR A 62 3.23 -3.02 11.48
C THR A 62 3.72 -2.55 10.11
N HIS A 63 3.60 -3.37 9.07
CA HIS A 63 4.30 -3.21 7.79
C HIS A 63 3.37 -2.83 6.62
N LEU A 64 2.05 -2.83 6.81
CA LEU A 64 1.11 -2.44 5.77
C LEU A 64 -0.14 -1.77 6.36
N ILE A 65 -0.50 -0.62 5.82
CA ILE A 65 -1.80 0.03 6.01
C ILE A 65 -2.54 -0.05 4.68
N SER A 66 -3.82 -0.41 4.68
CA SER A 66 -4.59 -0.50 3.44
C SER A 66 -6.05 -0.08 3.60
N ASN A 67 -6.66 0.28 2.47
CA ASN A 67 -8.07 0.61 2.35
C ASN A 67 -8.63 -0.01 1.07
N LEU A 68 -9.51 -1.01 1.19
CA LEU A 68 -10.00 -1.83 0.07
C LEU A 68 -11.53 -1.82 0.00
N PRO A 69 -12.14 -1.58 -1.18
CA PRO A 69 -13.59 -1.60 -1.35
C PRO A 69 -14.24 -2.90 -0.88
N PRO A 70 -15.55 -2.88 -0.56
CA PRO A 70 -16.26 -4.11 -0.25
C PRO A 70 -16.25 -5.05 -1.46
N LYS A 71 -16.41 -6.36 -1.22
CA LYS A 71 -16.40 -7.38 -2.27
C LYS A 71 -17.35 -7.06 -3.44
N SER A 72 -18.50 -6.45 -3.15
CA SER A 72 -19.50 -6.06 -4.13
C SER A 72 -19.00 -5.07 -5.18
N TYR A 73 -17.94 -4.30 -4.89
CA TYR A 73 -17.32 -3.40 -5.86
C TYR A 73 -16.63 -4.15 -7.01
N PHE A 74 -16.23 -5.40 -6.79
CA PHE A 74 -15.54 -6.24 -7.78
C PHE A 74 -16.46 -7.30 -8.39
N GLU A 75 -17.70 -7.39 -7.91
CA GLU A 75 -18.67 -8.36 -8.43
C GLU A 75 -18.84 -8.15 -9.95
N ASN A 76 -18.90 -9.25 -10.69
CA ASN A 76 -19.00 -9.30 -12.15
C ASN A 76 -17.75 -8.84 -12.94
N ARG A 77 -16.68 -8.35 -12.31
CA ARG A 77 -15.41 -8.07 -12.99
C ARG A 77 -14.53 -9.33 -13.05
N LYS A 78 -14.00 -9.64 -14.23
CA LYS A 78 -13.14 -10.83 -14.47
C LYS A 78 -11.70 -10.48 -14.83
N SER A 79 -11.47 -9.25 -15.28
CA SER A 79 -10.15 -8.69 -15.57
C SER A 79 -10.06 -7.28 -15.01
N PHE A 80 -8.88 -6.87 -14.56
CA PHE A 80 -8.62 -5.55 -13.99
C PHE A 80 -7.45 -4.88 -14.70
N LYS A 81 -7.71 -3.71 -15.30
CA LYS A 81 -6.67 -2.78 -15.74
C LYS A 81 -6.39 -1.80 -14.61
N ILE A 82 -5.13 -1.64 -14.23
CA ILE A 82 -4.74 -0.86 -13.05
C ILE A 82 -4.10 0.46 -13.49
N ALA A 83 -4.69 1.56 -13.05
CA ALA A 83 -4.05 2.86 -13.06
C ALA A 83 -3.53 3.11 -11.64
N ALA A 84 -2.25 2.81 -11.42
CA ALA A 84 -1.64 2.92 -10.11
C ALA A 84 -0.82 4.22 -10.00
N PHE A 85 -0.84 4.83 -8.82
CA PHE A 85 -0.22 6.12 -8.57
C PHE A 85 0.56 6.11 -7.26
N ASP A 86 1.69 6.81 -7.21
CA ASP A 86 2.18 7.37 -5.95
C ASP A 86 1.22 8.48 -5.44
N LEU A 87 1.37 8.86 -4.17
CA LEU A 87 0.58 9.92 -3.56
C LEU A 87 1.30 11.27 -3.56
N ASP A 88 2.48 11.34 -2.93
CA ASP A 88 3.13 12.56 -2.49
C ASP A 88 4.13 13.02 -3.56
N GLY A 89 3.84 14.12 -4.26
CA GLY A 89 4.61 14.54 -5.43
C GLY A 89 4.02 14.05 -6.76
N THR A 90 2.98 13.20 -6.69
CA THR A 90 2.32 12.61 -7.86
C THR A 90 0.84 12.99 -7.97
N LEU A 91 -0.03 12.53 -7.05
CA LEU A 91 -1.44 12.92 -7.04
C LEU A 91 -1.64 14.27 -6.34
N VAL A 92 -0.85 14.52 -5.28
CA VAL A 92 -0.96 15.72 -4.47
C VAL A 92 0.42 16.29 -4.13
N ASN A 93 0.46 17.61 -3.97
CA ASN A 93 1.57 18.33 -3.36
C ASN A 93 1.15 18.87 -1.99
N THR A 94 2.10 19.19 -1.12
CA THR A 94 1.80 20.01 0.06
C THR A 94 1.43 21.43 -0.38
N LYS A 95 0.63 22.14 0.43
CA LYS A 95 0.19 23.51 0.04
C LYS A 95 1.37 24.47 -0.06
N PHE A 96 2.36 24.28 0.81
CA PHE A 96 3.52 25.17 0.96
C PHE A 96 4.81 24.61 0.33
N GLY A 97 4.72 23.56 -0.47
CA GLY A 97 5.88 22.98 -1.19
C GLY A 97 6.92 22.30 -0.29
N LEU A 98 6.56 21.99 0.95
CA LEU A 98 7.41 21.20 1.85
C LEU A 98 7.37 19.72 1.45
N SER A 99 8.45 18.99 1.69
CA SER A 99 8.55 17.56 1.40
C SER A 99 7.58 16.70 2.22
N PHE A 100 7.07 17.20 3.35
CA PHE A 100 6.14 16.47 4.22
C PHE A 100 4.97 17.36 4.63
N ALA A 101 3.75 16.81 4.57
CA ALA A 101 2.55 17.48 5.02
C ALA A 101 2.58 17.71 6.55
N ARG A 102 2.21 18.92 6.98
CA ARG A 102 2.15 19.28 8.42
C ARG A 102 0.88 18.82 9.11
N GLY A 103 -0.14 18.43 8.34
CA GLY A 103 -1.43 18.00 8.86
C GLY A 103 -2.34 17.42 7.77
N PRO A 104 -3.53 16.96 8.13
CA PRO A 104 -4.44 16.27 7.21
C PRO A 104 -4.95 17.16 6.06
N ASN A 105 -4.97 18.48 6.26
CA ASN A 105 -5.45 19.44 5.26
C ASN A 105 -4.32 20.13 4.49
N ASP A 106 -3.07 19.73 4.71
CA ASP A 106 -1.89 20.27 4.03
C ASP A 106 -1.62 19.50 2.73
N TRP A 107 -2.54 19.65 1.79
CA TRP A 107 -2.42 19.10 0.45
C TRP A 107 -3.18 19.97 -0.56
N LYS A 108 -2.75 19.88 -1.82
CA LYS A 108 -3.45 20.37 -3.01
C LYS A 108 -3.24 19.35 -4.12
N TRP A 109 -4.16 19.26 -5.07
CA TRP A 109 -3.94 18.45 -6.27
C TRP A 109 -2.62 18.84 -6.93
N TRP A 110 -1.88 17.84 -7.39
CA TRP A 110 -0.61 18.06 -8.05
C TRP A 110 -0.80 18.94 -9.28
N SER A 111 0.08 19.91 -9.45
CA SER A 111 0.19 20.72 -10.66
C SER A 111 1.67 20.96 -10.92
N PRO A 112 2.10 21.00 -12.19
CA PRO A 112 3.47 21.36 -12.51
C PRO A 112 3.72 22.82 -12.11
N SER A 113 4.95 23.19 -11.76
CA SER A 113 5.29 24.56 -11.36
C SER A 113 4.96 25.61 -12.44
N SER A 114 4.85 25.18 -13.70
CA SER A 114 4.47 26.02 -14.84
C SER A 114 2.97 26.29 -14.95
N ARG A 115 2.11 25.65 -14.13
CA ARG A 115 0.65 25.80 -14.20
C ARG A 115 0.02 25.95 -12.81
N GLU A 116 -0.92 26.90 -12.72
CA GLU A 116 -1.70 27.11 -11.50
C GLU A 116 -2.80 26.06 -11.31
N LYS A 117 -3.44 25.63 -12.41
CA LYS A 117 -4.51 24.63 -12.38
C LYS A 117 -3.98 23.20 -12.48
N SER A 118 -4.56 22.31 -11.69
CA SER A 118 -4.32 20.87 -11.76
C SER A 118 -5.28 20.21 -12.75
N SER A 119 -4.77 19.22 -13.48
CA SER A 119 -5.50 18.35 -14.41
C SER A 119 -5.67 16.92 -13.85
N VAL A 120 -5.22 16.66 -12.62
CA VAL A 120 -5.21 15.32 -12.01
C VAL A 120 -6.61 14.71 -11.97
N THR A 121 -7.62 15.46 -11.52
CA THR A 121 -8.99 14.95 -11.46
C THR A 121 -9.60 14.73 -12.85
N THR A 122 -9.25 15.58 -13.83
CA THR A 122 -9.68 15.41 -15.22
C THR A 122 -9.13 14.11 -15.81
N GLU A 123 -7.84 13.85 -15.58
CA GLU A 123 -7.20 12.61 -16.03
C GLU A 123 -7.78 11.38 -15.34
N ILE A 124 -7.98 11.44 -14.02
CA ILE A 124 -8.65 10.36 -13.28
C ILE A 124 -10.05 10.09 -13.86
N LYS A 125 -10.81 11.12 -14.25
CA LYS A 125 -12.11 10.96 -14.90
C LYS A 125 -12.01 10.21 -16.23
N THR A 126 -10.99 10.49 -17.04
CA THR A 126 -10.73 9.78 -18.30
C THR A 126 -10.43 8.31 -18.03
N LEU A 127 -9.51 8.02 -17.10
CA LEU A 127 -9.13 6.66 -16.74
C LEU A 127 -10.31 5.84 -16.22
N LEU A 128 -11.17 6.42 -15.38
CA LEU A 128 -12.39 5.76 -14.90
C LEU A 128 -13.35 5.42 -16.04
N LYS A 129 -13.52 6.31 -17.04
CA LYS A 129 -14.35 6.03 -18.23
C LYS A 129 -13.77 4.90 -19.08
N GLU A 130 -12.45 4.74 -19.04
CA GLU A 130 -11.74 3.63 -19.68
C GLU A 130 -11.72 2.36 -18.83
N ASP A 131 -12.51 2.29 -17.76
CA ASP A 131 -12.65 1.14 -16.85
C ASP A 131 -11.37 0.79 -16.07
N TYR A 132 -10.46 1.76 -15.88
CA TYR A 132 -9.32 1.57 -15.00
C TYR A 132 -9.75 1.54 -13.53
N LEU A 133 -9.16 0.60 -12.80
CA LEU A 133 -9.24 0.54 -11.34
C LEU A 133 -8.11 1.41 -10.76
N LEU A 134 -8.48 2.36 -9.89
CA LEU A 134 -7.56 3.30 -9.28
C LEU A 134 -6.89 2.71 -8.04
N VAL A 135 -5.56 2.74 -8.01
CA VAL A 135 -4.77 2.24 -6.88
C VAL A 135 -3.71 3.26 -6.46
N ILE A 136 -3.57 3.48 -5.16
CA ILE A 136 -2.50 4.30 -4.59
C ILE A 136 -1.51 3.39 -3.88
N PHE A 137 -0.23 3.49 -4.26
CA PHE A 137 0.91 2.82 -3.61
C PHE A 137 1.87 3.86 -3.05
N THR A 138 1.96 3.99 -1.72
CA THR A 138 2.71 5.09 -1.11
C THR A 138 3.69 4.65 0.00
N ASN A 139 4.89 5.23 0.00
CA ASN A 139 5.94 5.00 0.99
C ASN A 139 5.84 6.00 2.16
N GLN A 140 5.16 5.62 3.23
CA GLN A 140 4.85 6.51 4.37
C GLN A 140 5.84 6.36 5.53
N GLY A 141 7.09 6.80 5.31
CA GLY A 141 8.20 6.67 6.27
C GLY A 141 8.07 7.45 7.58
N GLY A 142 7.07 8.34 7.71
CA GLY A 142 6.73 9.06 8.94
C GLY A 142 5.52 8.48 9.70
N VAL A 143 4.83 7.50 9.12
CA VAL A 143 3.56 6.97 9.66
C VAL A 143 3.83 5.71 10.48
N ILE A 144 3.29 5.65 11.69
CA ILE A 144 3.32 4.43 12.51
C ILE A 144 2.00 3.71 12.31
N ALA A 145 2.03 2.42 11.95
CA ALA A 145 0.85 1.60 11.77
C ALA A 145 0.18 1.21 13.11
N ASP A 146 -0.46 2.19 13.73
CA ASP A 146 -1.22 2.06 14.96
C ASP A 146 -2.32 3.12 14.96
N LYS A 147 -3.58 2.68 15.07
CA LYS A 147 -4.77 3.54 14.96
C LYS A 147 -4.83 4.63 16.03
N SER A 148 -4.09 4.49 17.13
CA SER A 148 -4.00 5.50 18.20
C SER A 148 -2.97 6.60 17.93
N LYS A 149 -2.05 6.40 16.97
CA LYS A 149 -0.96 7.34 16.73
C LYS A 149 -1.43 8.51 15.88
N LYS A 150 -1.03 9.72 16.28
CA LYS A 150 -1.30 10.95 15.53
C LYS A 150 -0.85 10.87 14.07
N SER A 151 0.30 10.24 13.79
CA SER A 151 0.79 10.08 12.41
C SER A 151 -0.12 9.19 11.55
N TYR A 152 -0.69 8.12 12.12
CA TYR A 152 -1.70 7.30 11.44
C TYR A 152 -2.98 8.09 11.18
N ILE A 153 -3.51 8.75 12.22
CA ILE A 153 -4.76 9.51 12.13
C ILE A 153 -4.65 10.60 11.07
N ASN A 154 -3.55 11.37 11.08
CA ASN A 154 -3.28 12.40 10.09
C ASN A 154 -3.19 11.84 8.68
N PHE A 155 -2.48 10.72 8.49
CA PHE A 155 -2.35 10.08 7.18
C PHE A 155 -3.70 9.64 6.63
N VAL A 156 -4.48 8.90 7.41
CA VAL A 156 -5.81 8.41 7.02
C VAL A 156 -6.76 9.57 6.72
N GLN A 157 -6.81 10.59 7.59
CA GLN A 157 -7.65 11.76 7.37
C GLN A 157 -7.27 12.53 6.10
N ARG A 158 -5.96 12.63 5.80
CA ARG A 158 -5.48 13.26 4.58
C ARG A 158 -5.97 12.51 3.34
N VAL A 159 -5.78 11.19 3.30
CA VAL A 159 -6.21 10.39 2.15
C VAL A 159 -7.74 10.38 2.01
N ASN A 160 -8.48 10.34 3.13
CA ASN A 160 -9.94 10.49 3.12
C ASN A 160 -10.36 11.82 2.47
N ALA A 161 -9.76 12.94 2.87
CA ALA A 161 -10.07 14.26 2.32
C ALA A 161 -9.75 14.36 0.82
N ILE A 162 -8.67 13.72 0.36
CA ILE A 162 -8.31 13.68 -1.07
C ILE A 162 -9.37 12.92 -1.87
N VAL A 163 -9.80 11.75 -1.39
CA VAL A 163 -10.80 10.93 -2.08
C VAL A 163 -12.19 11.59 -2.03
N GLU A 164 -12.54 12.22 -0.92
CA GLU A 164 -13.79 13.00 -0.80
C GLU A 164 -13.82 14.16 -1.81
N ASP A 165 -12.73 14.92 -1.92
CA ASP A 165 -12.65 16.01 -2.89
C ASP A 165 -12.62 15.51 -4.35
N LEU A 166 -12.03 14.33 -4.60
CA LEU A 166 -12.11 13.67 -5.91
C LEU A 166 -13.56 13.35 -6.29
N LYS A 167 -14.30 12.66 -5.42
CA LYS A 167 -15.72 12.34 -5.63
C LYS A 167 -16.54 13.60 -5.90
N LYS A 168 -16.32 14.65 -5.09
CA LYS A 168 -16.97 15.95 -5.25
C LYS A 168 -16.65 16.62 -6.58
N LYS A 169 -15.38 16.66 -7.00
CA LYS A 169 -14.96 17.27 -8.27
C LYS A 169 -15.50 16.53 -9.48
N LEU A 170 -15.69 15.22 -9.35
CA LEU A 170 -16.20 14.38 -10.43
C LEU A 170 -17.73 14.22 -10.42
N ASP A 171 -18.38 14.65 -9.34
CA ASP A 171 -19.81 14.49 -9.07
C ASP A 171 -20.25 13.02 -9.17
N ASP A 172 -19.46 12.15 -8.54
CA ASP A 172 -19.67 10.70 -8.59
C ASP A 172 -19.20 10.01 -7.29
N ASP A 173 -20.19 9.64 -6.46
CA ASP A 173 -19.95 8.95 -5.19
C ASP A 173 -19.61 7.45 -5.36
N SER A 174 -19.83 6.88 -6.55
CA SER A 174 -19.52 5.47 -6.84
C SER A 174 -18.02 5.23 -7.07
N ILE A 175 -17.24 6.29 -7.26
CA ILE A 175 -15.79 6.22 -7.41
C ILE A 175 -15.20 5.61 -6.14
N ASP A 176 -14.36 4.59 -6.32
CA ASP A 176 -13.61 3.99 -5.25
C ASP A 176 -12.13 3.88 -5.62
N VAL A 177 -11.29 3.92 -4.59
CA VAL A 177 -9.83 3.88 -4.70
C VAL A 177 -9.33 2.78 -3.76
N LEU A 178 -8.39 1.97 -4.23
CA LEU A 178 -7.63 1.07 -3.37
C LEU A 178 -6.39 1.79 -2.88
N VAL A 179 -6.06 1.65 -1.60
CA VAL A 179 -4.86 2.26 -1.03
C VAL A 179 -4.02 1.20 -0.34
N TYR A 180 -2.73 1.21 -0.64
CA TYR A 180 -1.70 0.44 0.03
C TYR A 180 -0.56 1.39 0.42
N ALA A 181 -0.22 1.39 1.70
CA ALA A 181 0.81 2.26 2.25
C ALA A 181 1.82 1.45 3.05
N SER A 182 3.10 1.66 2.76
CA SER A 182 4.24 1.13 3.52
C SER A 182 4.59 2.10 4.65
N PRO A 183 4.19 1.85 5.90
CA PRO A 183 4.49 2.70 7.06
C PRO A 183 5.97 2.61 7.46
N LYS A 184 6.34 3.42 8.45
CA LYS A 184 7.61 3.35 9.16
C LYS A 184 7.66 2.08 10.03
N ARG A 185 8.79 1.37 9.98
CA ARG A 185 9.12 0.36 10.99
C ARG A 185 9.25 0.98 12.37
N PRO A 186 8.47 0.54 13.38
CA PRO A 186 8.64 0.99 14.75
C PRO A 186 10.09 0.81 15.22
N ALA A 187 10.67 1.85 15.84
CA ALA A 187 12.02 1.81 16.37
C ALA A 187 12.13 0.95 17.65
N SER A 188 11.00 0.77 18.36
CA SER A 188 10.88 -0.02 19.57
C SER A 188 9.49 -0.65 19.67
N GLY A 189 9.35 -1.64 20.54
CA GLY A 189 8.10 -2.38 20.74
C GLY A 189 7.88 -3.51 19.74
N LYS A 190 6.66 -4.06 19.73
CA LYS A 190 6.26 -5.12 18.78
C LYS A 190 6.31 -4.58 17.36
N SER A 191 6.96 -5.32 16.47
CA SER A 191 7.10 -4.97 15.07
C SER A 191 7.08 -6.23 14.22
N SER A 192 6.49 -6.14 13.04
CA SER A 192 6.67 -7.14 11.99
C SER A 192 8.17 -7.33 11.68
N PRO A 193 8.56 -8.51 11.16
CA PRO A 193 9.92 -8.76 10.69
C PRO A 193 10.41 -7.66 9.74
N LYS A 194 11.71 -7.37 9.79
CA LYS A 194 12.32 -6.29 9.01
C LYS A 194 12.08 -6.49 7.50
N GLU A 195 12.14 -7.74 7.07
CA GLU A 195 11.97 -8.19 5.70
C GLU A 195 10.56 -7.89 5.18
N LEU A 196 9.54 -7.91 6.05
CA LEU A 196 8.19 -7.51 5.67
C LEU A 196 8.09 -6.00 5.38
N HIS A 197 8.77 -5.18 6.17
CA HIS A 197 8.84 -3.73 5.93
C HIS A 197 9.59 -3.41 4.64
N GLU A 198 10.73 -4.07 4.41
CA GLU A 198 11.51 -3.89 3.19
C GLU A 198 10.75 -4.36 1.95
N ARG A 199 10.00 -5.47 2.05
CA ARG A 199 9.18 -5.98 0.95
C ARG A 199 8.02 -5.05 0.58
N MET A 200 7.40 -4.38 1.55
CA MET A 200 6.29 -3.45 1.28
C MET A 200 6.76 -2.09 0.77
N ARG A 201 8.00 -1.70 1.05
CA ARG A 201 8.51 -0.39 0.68
C ARG A 201 9.01 -0.36 -0.77
N LYS A 202 8.48 0.53 -1.61
CA LYS A 202 9.01 0.76 -2.97
C LYS A 202 10.51 1.09 -2.89
N PRO A 203 11.37 0.53 -3.76
CA PRO A 203 11.03 -0.12 -5.03
C PRO A 203 10.56 -1.59 -4.96
N SER A 204 10.53 -2.22 -3.79
CA SER A 204 10.01 -3.59 -3.65
C SER A 204 8.52 -3.68 -4.03
N THR A 205 8.13 -4.82 -4.62
CA THR A 205 6.80 -5.04 -5.22
C THR A 205 5.72 -5.50 -4.23
N GLY A 206 6.01 -5.55 -2.93
CA GLY A 206 5.13 -6.19 -1.94
C GLY A 206 3.71 -5.64 -1.90
N MET A 207 3.53 -4.32 -1.99
CA MET A 207 2.19 -3.73 -2.01
C MET A 207 1.39 -4.14 -3.25
N TRP A 208 2.01 -4.19 -4.43
CA TRP A 208 1.37 -4.71 -5.65
C TRP A 208 0.99 -6.17 -5.48
N ASN A 209 1.88 -6.99 -4.94
CA ASN A 209 1.62 -8.42 -4.77
C ASN A 209 0.42 -8.67 -3.84
N GLU A 210 0.26 -7.88 -2.76
CA GLU A 210 -0.94 -7.97 -1.91
C GLU A 210 -2.22 -7.49 -2.62
N MET A 211 -2.12 -6.46 -3.48
CA MET A 211 -3.22 -6.04 -4.35
C MET A 211 -3.62 -7.12 -5.34
N GLU A 212 -2.66 -7.67 -6.08
CA GLU A 212 -2.89 -8.70 -7.08
C GLU A 212 -3.46 -9.96 -6.43
N LYS A 213 -2.93 -10.36 -5.26
CA LYS A 213 -3.47 -11.46 -4.46
C LYS A 213 -4.95 -11.25 -4.08
N PHE A 214 -5.30 -10.04 -3.65
CA PHE A 214 -6.68 -9.68 -3.31
C PHE A 214 -7.60 -9.68 -4.54
N LEU A 215 -7.20 -8.98 -5.61
CA LEU A 215 -7.97 -8.89 -6.85
C LEU A 215 -8.15 -10.25 -7.54
N ASN A 216 -7.14 -11.12 -7.45
CA ASN A 216 -7.19 -12.50 -7.93
C ASN A 216 -8.29 -13.35 -7.28
N THR A 217 -8.92 -12.90 -6.19
CA THR A 217 -10.13 -13.55 -5.65
C THR A 217 -11.39 -13.31 -6.47
N PHE A 218 -11.38 -12.32 -7.36
CA PHE A 218 -12.52 -11.94 -8.21
C PHE A 218 -12.24 -12.14 -9.70
N GLY A 219 -11.01 -11.82 -10.14
CA GLY A 219 -10.58 -11.84 -11.54
C GLY A 219 -9.08 -11.60 -11.68
N SER A 220 -8.53 -11.62 -12.90
CA SER A 220 -7.08 -11.46 -13.12
C SER A 220 -6.67 -10.00 -13.29
N VAL A 221 -5.46 -9.64 -12.87
CA VAL A 221 -4.86 -8.34 -13.19
C VAL A 221 -4.20 -8.40 -14.57
N ASP A 222 -4.55 -7.47 -15.45
CA ASP A 222 -3.94 -7.31 -16.77
C ASP A 222 -2.78 -6.32 -16.69
N LYS A 223 -1.58 -6.84 -16.44
CA LYS A 223 -0.36 -6.04 -16.32
C LYS A 223 0.00 -5.29 -17.60
N ALA A 224 -0.29 -5.86 -18.78
CA ALA A 224 0.08 -5.27 -20.06
C ALA A 224 -0.71 -3.97 -20.33
N LEU A 225 -1.93 -3.88 -19.80
CA LEU A 225 -2.76 -2.68 -19.87
C LEU A 225 -2.68 -1.82 -18.60
N SER A 226 -1.85 -2.20 -17.62
CA SER A 226 -1.67 -1.48 -16.37
C SER A 226 -0.42 -0.62 -16.40
N PHE A 227 -0.43 0.45 -15.61
CA PHE A 227 0.70 1.37 -15.49
C PHE A 227 0.83 1.92 -14.07
N PHE A 228 2.02 2.45 -13.77
CA PHE A 228 2.33 3.15 -12.54
C PHE A 228 2.80 4.57 -12.82
N VAL A 229 2.25 5.54 -12.10
CA VAL A 229 2.66 6.94 -12.15
C VAL A 229 3.38 7.31 -10.85
N GLY A 230 4.56 7.93 -10.95
CA GLY A 230 5.33 8.37 -9.79
C GLY A 230 6.35 9.45 -10.12
N ASP A 231 6.69 10.30 -9.16
CA ASP A 231 7.67 11.37 -9.31
C ASP A 231 9.11 10.92 -9.00
N ALA A 232 9.30 9.84 -8.24
CA ALA A 232 10.62 9.27 -7.96
C ALA A 232 11.14 8.46 -9.17
N ALA A 233 11.51 9.18 -10.23
CA ALA A 233 11.82 8.66 -11.55
C ALA A 233 13.34 8.60 -11.87
N GLY A 234 14.20 8.99 -10.92
CA GLY A 234 15.66 8.97 -11.12
C GLY A 234 16.19 10.01 -12.12
N ARG A 235 15.42 11.08 -12.38
CA ARG A 235 15.85 12.20 -13.24
C ARG A 235 16.91 13.05 -12.54
N PRO A 236 17.71 13.85 -13.27
CA PRO A 236 18.61 14.82 -12.65
C PRO A 236 17.85 15.77 -11.72
N GLY A 237 18.09 15.65 -10.40
CA GLY A 237 17.38 16.41 -9.36
C GLY A 237 16.36 15.59 -8.57
N ASP A 238 15.96 14.40 -9.04
CA ASP A 238 15.16 13.46 -8.24
C ASP A 238 16.03 12.88 -7.11
N HIS A 239 15.50 12.87 -5.89
CA HIS A 239 16.21 12.32 -4.74
C HIS A 239 16.25 10.78 -4.73
N LEU A 240 15.33 10.13 -5.47
CA LEU A 240 15.09 8.68 -5.47
C LEU A 240 14.58 8.23 -6.86
N ASP A 241 14.73 6.95 -7.16
CA ASP A 241 14.22 6.26 -8.36
C ASP A 241 13.21 5.15 -8.01
N SER A 242 12.66 5.19 -6.79
CA SER A 242 11.89 4.08 -6.23
C SER A 242 10.60 3.77 -7.00
N ASP A 243 10.00 4.77 -7.66
CA ASP A 243 8.76 4.58 -8.43
C ASP A 243 9.05 3.95 -9.79
N LEU A 244 10.10 4.42 -10.47
CA LEU A 244 10.58 3.83 -11.71
C LEU A 244 10.97 2.36 -11.49
N MET A 245 11.74 2.08 -10.45
CA MET A 245 12.18 0.71 -10.15
C MET A 245 11.01 -0.18 -9.72
N PHE A 246 10.03 0.35 -8.97
CA PHE A 246 8.80 -0.40 -8.64
C PHE A 246 8.04 -0.86 -9.90
N ALA A 247 7.84 0.05 -10.86
CA ALA A 247 7.18 -0.28 -12.12
C ALA A 247 7.99 -1.27 -12.97
N ARG A 248 9.32 -1.07 -13.01
CA ARG A 248 10.25 -1.94 -13.75
C ARG A 248 10.25 -3.38 -13.23
N GLU A 249 10.33 -3.57 -11.91
CA GLU A 249 10.28 -4.90 -11.29
C GLU A 249 8.94 -5.61 -11.52
N LEU A 250 7.87 -4.85 -11.77
CA LEU A 250 6.53 -5.38 -12.08
C LEU A 250 6.30 -5.66 -13.56
N GLU A 251 7.21 -5.20 -14.43
CA GLU A 251 7.08 -5.20 -15.90
C GLU A 251 5.81 -4.48 -16.38
N ILE A 252 5.48 -3.36 -15.74
CA ILE A 252 4.36 -2.48 -16.14
C ILE A 252 4.87 -1.14 -16.66
N GLU A 253 4.04 -0.44 -17.44
CA GLU A 253 4.40 0.87 -17.98
C GLU A 253 4.62 1.89 -16.83
N PHE A 254 5.71 2.66 -16.91
CA PHE A 254 5.99 3.75 -15.97
C PHE A 254 5.73 5.10 -16.63
N LYS A 255 5.04 5.99 -15.92
CA LYS A 255 4.79 7.38 -16.34
C LYS A 255 5.18 8.34 -15.22
N VAL A 256 5.58 9.55 -15.60
CA VAL A 256 5.77 10.65 -14.65
C VAL A 256 4.52 11.54 -14.59
N PRO A 257 4.26 12.24 -13.48
CA PRO A 257 3.09 13.11 -13.33
C PRO A 257 2.99 14.16 -14.46
N GLU A 258 4.13 14.74 -14.86
CA GLU A 258 4.20 15.72 -15.95
C GLU A 258 3.83 15.13 -17.31
N GLY A 259 3.94 13.81 -17.47
CA GLY A 259 3.60 13.10 -18.70
C GLY A 259 2.10 12.84 -18.81
N ILE A 260 1.47 12.40 -17.71
CA ILE A 260 0.07 11.95 -17.73
C ILE A 260 -0.92 13.11 -17.48
N PHE A 261 -0.55 14.12 -16.69
CA PHE A 261 -1.44 15.22 -16.31
C PHE A 261 -1.31 16.42 -17.27
N GLN A 262 -1.16 16.19 -18.57
CA GLN A 262 -0.91 17.27 -19.53
C GLN A 262 -2.15 18.03 -19.99
N HIS A 263 -3.36 17.48 -19.81
CA HIS A 263 -4.59 18.06 -20.37
C HIS A 263 -4.89 19.46 -19.85
N GLU A 264 -4.99 20.41 -20.78
CA GLU A 264 -5.67 21.69 -20.53
C GLU A 264 -7.18 21.46 -20.60
N GLU A 265 -7.93 22.03 -19.66
CA GLU A 265 -9.37 22.19 -19.85
C GLU A 265 -9.56 23.06 -21.10
N SER A 266 -9.96 22.45 -22.21
CA SER A 266 -10.44 23.22 -23.35
C SER A 266 -11.64 24.03 -22.86
N ASN A 267 -11.44 25.33 -22.64
CA ASN A 267 -12.53 26.27 -22.43
C ASN A 267 -13.45 26.17 -23.66
N LYS A 268 -14.53 25.40 -23.55
CA LYS A 268 -15.62 25.51 -24.51
C LYS A 268 -16.19 26.92 -24.35
N SER A 269 -15.97 27.68 -25.41
CA SER A 269 -16.39 29.07 -25.62
C SER A 269 -17.89 29.23 -25.50
#